data_AF-A0AAN6RRN3-F1
#
_entry.id   AF-A0AAN6RRN3-F1
#
_cell.length_a   1.000
_cell.length_b   1.000
_cell.length_c   1.000
_cell.angle_alpha   90.00
_cell.angle_beta   90.00
_cell.angle_gamma   90.00
#
_symmetry.space_group_name_H-M   'P 1'
#
loop_
_entity.id
_entity.type
_entity.pdbx_description
1 polymer ?
#
loop_
_entity_poly.entity_id
_entity_poly.type
_entity_poly.pdbx_seq_one_letter_code
_entity_poly.pdbx_strand_id
1 'polypeptide(L)'
;MLASGESLGTERAPACQARAIKPALLISHVSDSSRGTHPQTADSSPGVTGESHLAPDGSITLETLPAELRLHILRFVSQLGDLKALVRASPVFHQQYLLDRQHLLGNALRTTLGTVLVDAQALQRSIGLPDVGLVPLATTKQLVEQQLVEYGALRGDPDAALDMCCLVDLISISSFYLSVIQALLVGLPPLLLSDLGGPPDLKELSRTERTRWTRALYRVQLFYSLFRFDDPLEVAELQFSETDKIVMFFGIFDPWENEEIYSVYQAIGHKYARVLEEIPWDLRKYNTTMHESSEPGSFNLDKCRYPIPCLWTTHTLTLLPRRTDTRNQLKEGTIATGGLDLFRRVLAAADHDELANLMEANLAWCTVDTIANMMDWFAQDMAREEAPSERDEAEFRSDKMPFIGDREDAPPLAWVILWRGLYSNTYGDSIPAPLRNFGYVLWDAERLERTGGRRRVEAHSG
;
A
#
# COMPACT_ATOMS: atom_id res chain seq x y z
N MET A 1 15.29 -48.59 42.58
CA MET A 1 15.19 -47.28 43.27
C MET A 1 15.52 -46.23 42.22
N LEU A 2 14.51 -45.71 41.49
CA LEU A 2 13.74 -44.48 41.79
C LEU A 2 14.65 -43.23 41.68
N ALA A 3 14.38 -42.16 40.93
CA ALA A 3 13.21 -41.63 40.22
C ALA A 3 13.71 -40.59 39.17
N SER A 4 13.17 -40.50 37.96
CA SER A 4 12.09 -39.59 37.49
C SER A 4 12.42 -38.09 37.47
N GLY A 5 12.21 -37.44 36.32
CA GLY A 5 12.20 -35.97 36.19
C GLY A 5 12.23 -35.45 34.76
N GLU A 6 11.23 -35.81 33.93
CA GLU A 6 10.93 -35.13 32.67
C GLU A 6 10.37 -33.72 32.97
N SER A 7 10.82 -32.72 32.21
CA SER A 7 10.28 -31.35 32.21
C SER A 7 10.02 -30.94 30.77
N LEU A 8 8.77 -31.13 30.35
CA LEU A 8 8.17 -30.54 29.15
C LEU A 8 8.17 -29.01 29.27
N GLY A 9 9.02 -28.35 28.50
CA GLY A 9 8.97 -26.91 28.27
C GLY A 9 7.83 -26.60 27.29
N THR A 10 6.80 -25.94 27.79
CA THR A 10 5.65 -25.46 27.03
C THR A 10 6.08 -24.23 26.23
N GLU A 11 6.13 -24.36 24.91
CA GLU A 11 6.27 -23.24 23.97
C GLU A 11 5.05 -22.31 24.13
N ARG A 12 5.26 -21.16 24.76
CA ARG A 12 4.26 -20.09 24.82
C ARG A 12 4.32 -19.30 23.52
N ALA A 13 3.29 -19.44 22.70
CA ALA A 13 2.99 -18.48 21.65
C ALA A 13 2.95 -17.04 22.24
N PRO A 14 3.46 -16.02 21.52
CA PRO A 14 3.48 -14.66 22.03
C PRO A 14 2.04 -14.17 22.25
N ALA A 15 1.74 -13.77 23.48
CA ALA A 15 0.47 -13.18 23.82
C ALA A 15 0.28 -11.89 23.02
N CYS A 16 -0.72 -11.87 22.16
CA CYS A 16 -1.22 -10.67 21.49
C CYS A 16 -1.68 -9.69 22.57
N GLN A 17 -0.81 -8.78 23.00
CA GLN A 17 -1.20 -7.67 23.86
C GLN A 17 -2.18 -6.80 23.07
N ALA A 18 -3.30 -6.46 23.71
CA ALA A 18 -4.32 -5.60 23.13
C ALA A 18 -3.71 -4.25 22.73
N ARG A 19 -3.32 -4.13 21.45
CA ARG A 19 -2.90 -2.87 20.86
C ARG A 19 -4.13 -1.97 20.76
N ALA A 20 -4.08 -0.81 21.43
CA ALA A 20 -5.10 0.22 21.29
C ALA A 20 -5.07 0.72 19.84
N ILE A 21 -6.09 0.36 19.08
CA ILE A 21 -6.28 0.79 17.69
C ILE A 21 -6.60 2.29 17.72
N LYS A 22 -5.71 3.12 17.16
CA LYS A 22 -6.03 4.54 16.92
C LYS A 22 -7.09 4.65 15.79
N PRO A 23 -8.13 5.49 15.93
CA PRO A 23 -9.20 5.60 14.92
C PRO A 23 -8.81 6.28 13.60
N ALA A 24 -7.54 6.63 13.37
CA ALA A 24 -7.17 7.53 12.28
C ALA A 24 -7.04 6.86 10.89
N LEU A 25 -7.16 5.54 10.77
CA LEU A 25 -7.12 4.83 9.47
C LEU A 25 -8.18 3.73 9.31
N LEU A 26 -9.22 3.71 10.14
CA LEU A 26 -10.27 2.68 10.10
C LEU A 26 -11.65 3.30 10.32
N ILE A 27 -12.28 3.78 9.25
CA ILE A 27 -13.74 3.96 9.21
C ILE A 27 -14.30 3.39 7.92
N SER A 28 -14.84 2.17 8.04
CA SER A 28 -16.21 1.88 7.58
C SER A 28 -16.74 0.68 8.37
N HIS A 29 -17.15 0.93 9.61
CA HIS A 29 -18.20 0.12 10.23
C HIS A 29 -19.51 0.51 9.55
N VAL A 30 -20.04 -0.35 8.70
CA VAL A 30 -21.45 -0.29 8.31
C VAL A 30 -22.21 -1.18 9.28
N SER A 31 -22.65 -0.56 10.37
CA SER A 31 -23.82 -1.01 11.12
C SER A 31 -24.93 -0.06 10.72
N ASP A 32 -26.05 -0.57 10.21
CA ASP A 32 -27.28 0.19 10.30
C ASP A 32 -28.44 -0.65 10.79
N SER A 33 -29.08 -0.08 11.81
CA SER A 33 -30.24 -0.59 12.53
C SER A 33 -31.50 -0.24 11.76
N SER A 34 -32.49 -1.11 11.83
CA SER A 34 -33.89 -0.73 11.65
C SER A 34 -34.77 -1.54 12.60
N ARG A 35 -35.11 -0.90 13.73
CA ARG A 35 -36.20 -1.20 14.66
C ARG A 35 -36.96 0.13 14.73
N GLY A 36 -38.28 0.25 14.57
CA GLY A 36 -39.38 -0.67 14.33
C GLY A 36 -40.68 0.13 14.49
N THR A 37 -41.83 -0.45 14.14
CA THR A 37 -43.13 -0.09 14.73
C THR A 37 -44.16 -1.19 14.45
N HIS A 38 -44.64 -1.83 15.52
CA HIS A 38 -45.94 -2.53 15.63
C HIS A 38 -46.96 -1.55 16.27
N PRO A 39 -48.27 -1.85 16.46
CA PRO A 39 -49.01 -3.11 16.23
C PRO A 39 -50.37 -2.93 15.51
N GLN A 40 -51.04 -4.02 15.13
CA GLN A 40 -52.49 -4.13 15.28
C GLN A 40 -52.95 -5.59 15.33
N THR A 41 -53.80 -5.84 16.31
CA THR A 41 -54.47 -7.08 16.71
C THR A 41 -55.79 -7.29 15.95
N ALA A 42 -56.10 -8.53 15.54
CA ALA A 42 -57.45 -9.11 15.68
C ALA A 42 -57.47 -10.63 15.37
N ASP A 43 -57.99 -11.35 16.36
CA ASP A 43 -58.61 -12.68 16.41
C ASP A 43 -59.19 -13.28 15.12
N SER A 44 -59.05 -14.61 14.95
CA SER A 44 -60.14 -15.60 14.73
C SER A 44 -59.59 -17.02 14.45
N SER A 45 -60.15 -18.01 15.13
CA SER A 45 -59.72 -19.42 15.25
C SER A 45 -60.18 -20.37 14.10
N PRO A 46 -60.19 -21.72 14.23
CA PRO A 46 -59.41 -22.63 13.37
C PRO A 46 -60.27 -23.50 12.42
N GLY A 47 -59.67 -23.95 11.32
CA GLY A 47 -60.31 -24.85 10.35
C GLY A 47 -59.36 -25.96 9.90
N VAL A 48 -59.83 -27.19 10.02
CA VAL A 48 -59.12 -28.46 9.90
C VAL A 48 -59.08 -28.98 8.45
N THR A 49 -58.14 -29.90 8.21
CA THR A 49 -58.03 -30.93 7.15
C THR A 49 -57.48 -30.56 5.77
N GLY A 50 -56.40 -31.27 5.44
CA GLY A 50 -56.33 -32.02 4.19
C GLY A 50 -55.58 -31.32 3.07
N GLU A 51 -54.29 -31.60 2.94
CA GLU A 51 -53.77 -32.47 1.88
C GLU A 51 -52.25 -32.28 1.78
N SER A 52 -51.56 -33.39 2.00
CA SER A 52 -50.12 -33.52 1.80
C SER A 52 -49.81 -33.38 0.30
N HIS A 53 -49.56 -32.16 -0.14
CA HIS A 53 -48.76 -31.96 -1.34
C HIS A 53 -47.29 -32.14 -0.96
N LEU A 54 -46.81 -33.39 -1.11
CA LEU A 54 -45.40 -33.68 -1.31
C LEU A 54 -44.91 -32.76 -2.44
N ALA A 55 -44.12 -31.75 -2.10
CA ALA A 55 -43.34 -31.01 -3.07
C ALA A 55 -42.12 -31.89 -3.44
N PRO A 56 -42.02 -32.40 -4.67
CA PRO A 56 -40.72 -32.79 -5.20
C PRO A 56 -40.03 -31.50 -5.62
N ASP A 57 -38.94 -31.16 -4.95
CA ASP A 57 -37.78 -30.43 -5.50
C ASP A 57 -36.95 -29.91 -4.33
N GLY A 58 -36.31 -30.85 -3.62
CA GLY A 58 -35.18 -30.51 -2.78
C GLY A 58 -34.03 -30.10 -3.70
N SER A 59 -34.05 -28.86 -4.19
CA SER A 59 -32.92 -28.31 -4.92
C SER A 59 -31.71 -28.39 -3.99
N ILE A 60 -30.75 -29.26 -4.31
CA ILE A 60 -29.51 -29.37 -3.57
C ILE A 60 -28.80 -28.02 -3.73
N THR A 61 -28.85 -27.18 -2.69
CA THR A 61 -28.09 -25.93 -2.67
C THR A 61 -26.77 -26.18 -1.94
N LEU A 62 -25.75 -25.38 -2.23
CA LEU A 62 -24.45 -25.45 -1.54
C LEU A 62 -24.60 -25.36 -0.01
N GLU A 63 -25.65 -24.70 0.47
CA GLU A 63 -25.94 -24.51 1.90
C GLU A 63 -26.50 -25.77 2.57
N THR A 64 -27.15 -26.65 1.82
CA THR A 64 -27.68 -27.93 2.32
C THR A 64 -26.62 -29.02 2.46
N LEU A 65 -25.39 -28.74 2.03
CA LEU A 65 -24.27 -29.67 2.16
C LEU A 65 -23.86 -29.87 3.63
N PRO A 66 -23.38 -31.08 4.00
CA PRO A 66 -22.73 -31.32 5.28
C PRO A 66 -21.63 -30.28 5.58
N ALA A 67 -21.44 -29.98 6.86
CA ALA A 67 -20.48 -28.97 7.30
C ALA A 67 -19.06 -29.27 6.78
N GLU A 68 -18.68 -30.54 6.70
CA GLU A 68 -17.38 -31.00 6.22
C GLU A 68 -17.18 -30.62 4.74
N LEU A 69 -18.20 -30.80 3.90
CA LEU A 69 -18.14 -30.43 2.48
C LEU A 69 -18.11 -28.91 2.30
N ARG A 70 -18.88 -28.16 3.10
CA ARG A 70 -18.84 -26.70 3.11
C ARG A 70 -17.47 -26.16 3.53
N LEU A 71 -16.85 -26.77 4.54
CA LEU A 71 -15.49 -26.42 4.95
C LEU A 71 -14.47 -26.74 3.86
N HIS A 72 -14.60 -27.89 3.19
CA HIS A 72 -13.76 -28.20 2.04
C HIS A 72 -13.90 -27.16 0.93
N ILE A 73 -15.12 -26.77 0.57
CA ILE A 73 -15.35 -25.70 -0.41
C ILE A 73 -14.63 -24.41 0.02
N LEU A 74 -14.78 -23.98 1.27
CA LEU A 74 -14.08 -22.78 1.79
C LEU A 74 -12.56 -22.89 1.69
N ARG A 75 -11.98 -24.09 1.89
CA ARG A 75 -10.54 -24.32 1.75
C ARG A 75 -10.06 -24.34 0.30
N PHE A 76 -10.92 -24.74 -0.63
CA PHE A 76 -10.63 -24.70 -2.08
C PHE A 76 -10.75 -23.30 -2.67
N VAL A 77 -11.53 -22.41 -2.04
CA VAL A 77 -11.60 -20.99 -2.42
C VAL A 77 -10.36 -20.27 -1.90
N SER A 78 -9.30 -20.34 -2.70
CA SER A 78 -7.97 -19.85 -2.32
C SER A 78 -7.70 -18.39 -2.67
N GLN A 79 -8.52 -17.77 -3.53
CA GLN A 79 -8.38 -16.34 -3.80
C GLN A 79 -9.18 -15.51 -2.79
N LEU A 80 -8.58 -14.43 -2.31
CA LEU A 80 -9.18 -13.59 -1.27
C LEU A 80 -10.48 -12.92 -1.74
N GLY A 81 -10.57 -12.52 -3.01
CA GLY A 81 -11.78 -11.95 -3.61
C GLY A 81 -12.95 -12.93 -3.62
N ASP A 82 -12.69 -14.15 -4.06
CA ASP A 82 -13.69 -15.22 -4.13
C ASP A 82 -14.14 -15.66 -2.74
N LEU A 83 -13.22 -15.72 -1.77
CA LEU A 83 -13.56 -16.03 -0.38
C LEU A 83 -14.50 -14.97 0.19
N LYS A 84 -14.20 -13.68 -0.03
CA LYS A 84 -15.09 -12.57 0.36
C LYS A 84 -16.45 -12.68 -0.31
N ALA A 85 -16.50 -12.99 -1.60
CA ALA A 85 -17.75 -13.10 -2.36
C ALA A 85 -18.63 -14.24 -1.81
N LEU A 86 -18.05 -15.44 -1.61
CA LEU A 86 -18.77 -16.60 -1.08
C LEU A 86 -19.29 -16.37 0.33
N VAL A 87 -18.45 -15.84 1.21
CA VAL A 87 -18.81 -15.52 2.60
C VAL A 87 -19.89 -14.46 2.68
N ARG A 88 -19.93 -13.50 1.74
CA ARG A 88 -21.00 -12.48 1.68
C ARG A 88 -22.29 -13.00 1.05
N ALA A 89 -22.19 -13.93 0.11
CA ALA A 89 -23.35 -14.45 -0.62
C ALA A 89 -24.22 -15.40 0.23
N SER A 90 -23.65 -16.05 1.25
CA SER A 90 -24.36 -17.04 2.05
C SER A 90 -24.10 -16.88 3.56
N PRO A 91 -25.15 -16.68 4.39
CA PRO A 91 -25.04 -16.67 5.85
C PRO A 91 -24.49 -17.99 6.41
N VAL A 92 -24.78 -19.11 5.75
CA VAL A 92 -24.35 -20.46 6.16
C VAL A 92 -22.84 -20.61 5.97
N PHE A 93 -22.30 -20.16 4.83
CA PHE A 93 -20.86 -20.09 4.61
C PHE A 93 -20.19 -19.05 5.51
N HIS A 94 -20.84 -17.92 5.80
CA HIS A 94 -20.33 -16.94 6.75
C HIS A 94 -20.15 -17.54 8.15
N GLN A 95 -21.17 -18.23 8.68
CA GLN A 95 -21.06 -18.90 9.98
C GLN A 95 -19.93 -19.91 10.01
N GLN A 96 -19.76 -20.69 8.93
CA GLN A 96 -18.69 -21.68 8.87
C GLN A 96 -17.30 -21.06 8.73
N TYR A 97 -17.19 -19.97 7.96
CA TYR A 97 -15.98 -19.18 7.87
C TYR A 97 -15.54 -18.63 9.23
N LEU A 98 -16.47 -18.21 10.08
CA LEU A 98 -16.14 -17.72 11.42
C LEU A 98 -15.50 -18.78 12.32
N LEU A 99 -15.76 -20.08 12.08
CA LEU A 99 -15.21 -21.17 12.89
C LEU A 99 -13.71 -21.44 12.61
N ASP A 100 -13.24 -21.20 11.39
CA ASP A 100 -11.85 -21.47 10.96
C ASP A 100 -11.22 -20.23 10.27
N ARG A 101 -11.63 -19.05 10.71
CA ARG A 101 -11.39 -17.78 10.01
C ARG A 101 -9.91 -17.49 9.79
N GLN A 102 -9.09 -17.75 10.81
CA GLN A 102 -7.66 -17.46 10.76
C GLN A 102 -6.96 -18.30 9.69
N HIS A 103 -7.24 -19.60 9.65
CA HIS A 103 -6.65 -20.51 8.66
C HIS A 103 -7.15 -20.21 7.25
N LEU A 104 -8.46 -19.98 7.08
CA LEU A 104 -9.06 -19.67 5.79
C LEU A 104 -8.52 -18.35 5.23
N LEU A 105 -8.44 -17.29 6.04
CA LEU A 105 -7.85 -16.01 5.63
C LEU A 105 -6.36 -16.15 5.35
N GLY A 106 -5.61 -16.83 6.21
CA GLY A 106 -4.18 -17.02 6.03
C GLY A 106 -3.86 -17.75 4.72
N ASN A 107 -4.58 -18.83 4.42
CA ASN A 107 -4.44 -19.54 3.15
C ASN A 107 -4.82 -18.68 1.94
N ALA A 108 -5.88 -17.89 2.05
CA ALA A 108 -6.32 -17.01 0.98
C ALA A 108 -5.33 -15.88 0.71
N LEU A 109 -4.76 -15.29 1.76
CA LEU A 109 -3.72 -14.28 1.68
C LEU A 109 -2.43 -14.85 1.08
N ARG A 110 -1.98 -16.00 1.55
CA ARG A 110 -0.80 -16.70 1.02
C ARG A 110 -0.93 -16.96 -0.48
N THR A 111 -2.10 -17.39 -0.94
CA THR A 111 -2.33 -17.63 -2.37
C THR A 111 -2.44 -16.34 -3.18
N THR A 112 -3.07 -15.29 -2.62
CA THR A 112 -3.32 -14.04 -3.33
C THR A 112 -2.10 -13.11 -3.40
N LEU A 113 -1.34 -13.01 -2.31
CA LEU A 113 -0.18 -12.12 -2.18
C LEU A 113 1.14 -12.84 -2.45
N GLY A 114 1.22 -14.15 -2.27
CA GLY A 114 2.46 -14.91 -2.43
C GLY A 114 3.59 -14.31 -1.60
N THR A 115 4.69 -13.97 -2.29
CA THR A 115 5.88 -13.35 -1.70
C THR A 115 5.61 -11.96 -1.10
N VAL A 116 4.61 -11.23 -1.58
CA VAL A 116 4.25 -9.88 -1.11
C VAL A 116 3.61 -9.89 0.28
N LEU A 117 3.24 -11.06 0.80
CA LEU A 117 2.72 -11.19 2.15
C LEU A 117 3.70 -10.65 3.20
N VAL A 118 5.01 -10.79 2.96
CA VAL A 118 6.05 -10.26 3.85
C VAL A 118 5.99 -8.73 3.91
N ASP A 119 5.80 -8.05 2.76
CA ASP A 119 5.64 -6.59 2.72
C ASP A 119 4.36 -6.12 3.44
N ALA A 120 3.26 -6.84 3.24
CA ALA A 120 1.98 -6.53 3.88
C ALA A 120 2.02 -6.72 5.41
N GLN A 121 2.71 -7.76 5.86
CA GLN A 121 2.92 -8.03 7.27
C GLN A 121 3.83 -6.98 7.92
N ALA A 122 4.91 -6.58 7.24
CA ALA A 122 5.81 -5.54 7.72
C ALA A 122 5.08 -4.21 7.89
N LEU A 123 4.21 -3.85 6.94
CA LEU A 123 3.34 -2.67 7.05
C LEU A 123 2.39 -2.78 8.25
N GLN A 124 1.77 -3.94 8.44
CA GLN A 124 0.87 -4.14 9.57
C GLN A 124 1.59 -3.98 10.92
N ARG A 125 2.86 -4.39 10.99
CA ARG A 125 3.70 -4.18 12.17
C ARG A 125 4.08 -2.73 12.37
N SER A 126 4.42 -1.99 11.31
CA SER A 126 4.85 -0.59 11.42
C SER A 126 3.72 0.31 11.89
N ILE A 127 2.47 0.01 11.52
CA ILE A 127 1.28 0.72 12.02
C ILE A 127 1.12 0.55 13.54
N GLY A 128 1.61 -0.56 14.10
CA GLY A 128 1.56 -0.85 15.53
C GLY A 128 2.69 -0.23 16.35
N LEU A 129 3.62 0.50 15.72
CA LEU A 129 4.66 1.23 16.44
C LEU A 129 4.02 2.39 17.23
N PRO A 130 4.52 2.68 18.44
CA PRO A 130 4.03 3.82 19.21
C PRO A 130 4.34 5.13 18.45
N ASP A 131 3.36 6.03 18.41
CA ASP A 131 3.60 7.37 17.84
C ASP A 131 4.76 8.05 18.56
N VAL A 132 5.52 8.79 17.76
CA VAL A 132 6.56 9.69 18.23
C VAL A 132 5.94 10.69 19.21
N GLY A 133 6.58 10.85 20.38
CA GLY A 133 6.07 11.64 21.50
C GLY A 133 5.45 10.82 22.64
N LEU A 134 5.07 9.56 22.42
CA LEU A 134 4.61 8.65 23.50
C LEU A 134 5.76 7.86 24.17
N VAL A 135 6.88 7.73 23.48
CA VAL A 135 8.09 7.04 23.94
C VAL A 135 9.34 7.86 23.62
N PRO A 136 10.46 7.66 24.36
CA PRO A 136 11.71 8.32 24.05
C PRO A 136 12.18 8.07 22.61
N LEU A 137 12.84 9.07 22.06
CA LEU A 137 13.24 9.11 20.66
C LEU A 137 14.20 7.97 20.26
N ALA A 138 15.20 7.73 21.11
CA ALA A 138 16.16 6.64 20.92
C ALA A 138 15.47 5.27 20.89
N THR A 139 14.40 5.11 21.68
CA THR A 139 13.58 3.88 21.67
C THR A 139 12.84 3.73 20.34
N THR A 140 12.30 4.81 19.78
CA THR A 140 11.64 4.78 18.46
C THR A 140 12.61 4.38 17.35
N LYS A 141 13.82 4.99 17.32
CA LYS A 141 14.87 4.64 16.35
C LYS A 141 15.22 3.14 16.43
N GLN A 142 15.48 2.65 17.64
CA GLN A 142 15.80 1.24 17.87
C GLN A 142 14.68 0.29 17.44
N LEU A 143 13.40 0.66 17.67
CA LEU A 143 12.26 -0.15 17.26
C LEU A 143 12.14 -0.23 15.73
N VAL A 144 12.35 0.88 15.02
CA VAL A 144 12.34 0.92 13.55
C VAL A 144 13.50 0.09 12.99
N GLU A 145 14.71 0.24 13.53
CA GLU A 145 15.88 -0.55 13.14
C GLU A 145 15.63 -2.05 13.35
N GLN A 146 15.15 -2.46 14.52
CA GLN A 146 14.82 -3.86 14.81
C GLN A 146 13.77 -4.38 13.82
N GLN A 147 12.74 -3.60 13.53
CA GLN A 147 11.70 -4.00 12.60
C GLN A 147 12.24 -4.18 11.18
N LEU A 148 13.16 -3.32 10.73
CA LEU A 148 13.80 -3.45 9.41
C LEU A 148 14.71 -4.69 9.33
N VAL A 149 15.45 -5.00 10.40
CA VAL A 149 16.24 -6.23 10.49
C VAL A 149 15.34 -7.47 10.42
N GLU A 150 14.24 -7.51 11.19
CA GLU A 150 13.29 -8.61 11.15
C GLU A 150 12.63 -8.75 9.78
N TYR A 151 12.19 -7.63 9.19
CA TYR A 151 11.60 -7.61 7.85
C TYR A 151 12.60 -8.14 6.81
N GLY A 152 13.85 -7.68 6.84
CA GLY A 152 14.92 -8.16 5.97
C GLY A 152 15.17 -9.66 6.12
N ALA A 153 15.16 -10.19 7.33
CA ALA A 153 15.36 -11.62 7.61
C ALA A 153 14.20 -12.51 7.10
N LEU A 154 12.98 -11.97 7.00
CA LEU A 154 11.80 -12.69 6.51
C LEU A 154 11.64 -12.64 5.00
N ARG A 155 12.49 -11.88 4.31
CA ARG A 155 12.47 -11.76 2.85
C ARG A 155 12.66 -13.14 2.22
N GLY A 156 11.63 -13.61 1.54
CA GLY A 156 11.63 -14.93 0.90
C GLY A 156 10.93 -16.04 1.70
N ASP A 157 10.48 -15.76 2.92
CA ASP A 157 9.70 -16.70 3.74
C ASP A 157 8.31 -16.14 4.09
N PRO A 158 7.35 -16.21 3.15
CA PRO A 158 5.98 -15.75 3.39
C PRO A 158 5.24 -16.60 4.42
N ASP A 159 5.65 -17.86 4.63
CA ASP A 159 5.01 -18.75 5.61
C ASP A 159 5.43 -18.34 7.03
N ALA A 160 6.71 -18.05 7.27
CA ALA A 160 7.16 -17.47 8.54
C ALA A 160 6.50 -16.10 8.81
N ALA A 161 6.33 -15.26 7.77
CA ALA A 161 5.61 -14.00 7.91
C ALA A 161 4.15 -14.21 8.34
N LEU A 162 3.49 -15.22 7.75
CA LEU A 162 2.10 -15.57 8.06
C LEU A 162 1.95 -16.11 9.48
N ASP A 163 2.87 -16.94 9.95
CA ASP A 163 2.85 -17.54 11.29
C ASP A 163 2.91 -16.50 12.41
N MET A 164 3.51 -15.34 12.13
CA MET A 164 3.56 -14.24 13.08
C MET A 164 2.31 -13.34 13.07
N CYS A 165 1.38 -13.55 12.13
CA CYS A 165 0.17 -12.73 12.02
C CYS A 165 -0.92 -13.27 12.96
N CYS A 166 -1.49 -12.39 13.78
CA CYS A 166 -2.72 -12.71 14.48
C CYS A 166 -3.95 -12.53 13.57
N LEU A 167 -5.12 -12.99 14.01
CA LEU A 167 -6.35 -12.82 13.23
C LEU A 167 -6.65 -11.35 12.89
N VAL A 168 -6.33 -10.41 13.78
CA VAL A 168 -6.53 -8.96 13.54
C VAL A 168 -5.64 -8.48 12.40
N ASP A 169 -4.40 -8.96 12.34
CA ASP A 169 -3.47 -8.64 11.25
C ASP A 169 -3.99 -9.17 9.92
N LEU A 170 -4.43 -10.45 9.88
CA LEU A 170 -4.98 -11.05 8.67
C LEU A 170 -6.21 -10.29 8.16
N ILE A 171 -7.10 -9.85 9.05
CA ILE A 171 -8.27 -9.04 8.69
C ILE A 171 -7.83 -7.68 8.14
N SER A 172 -6.85 -7.03 8.77
CA SER A 172 -6.37 -5.70 8.38
C SER A 172 -5.69 -5.76 7.01
N ILE A 173 -4.77 -6.71 6.81
CA ILE A 173 -4.10 -6.96 5.53
C ILE A 173 -5.13 -7.27 4.44
N SER A 174 -6.08 -8.17 4.72
CA SER A 174 -7.14 -8.52 3.75
C SER A 174 -7.98 -7.32 3.37
N SER A 175 -8.36 -6.50 4.35
CA SER A 175 -9.17 -5.32 4.12
C SER A 175 -8.43 -4.30 3.28
N PHE A 176 -7.18 -3.99 3.64
CA PHE A 176 -6.33 -3.05 2.90
C PHE A 176 -6.07 -3.52 1.46
N TYR A 177 -5.81 -4.82 1.25
CA TYR A 177 -5.63 -5.34 -0.10
C TYR A 177 -6.91 -5.18 -0.94
N LEU A 178 -8.05 -5.62 -0.40
CA LEU A 178 -9.34 -5.63 -1.12
C LEU A 178 -9.93 -4.23 -1.34
N SER A 179 -9.68 -3.28 -0.44
CA SER A 179 -10.22 -1.92 -0.56
C SER A 179 -9.26 -0.96 -1.24
N VAL A 180 -7.95 -1.06 -0.97
CA VAL A 180 -6.94 -0.11 -1.44
C VAL A 180 -6.18 -0.67 -2.63
N ILE A 181 -5.40 -1.72 -2.42
CA ILE A 181 -4.46 -2.23 -3.43
C ILE A 181 -5.18 -2.66 -4.70
N GLN A 182 -6.27 -3.42 -4.60
CA GLN A 182 -7.02 -3.88 -5.78
C GLN A 182 -7.54 -2.72 -6.63
N ALA A 183 -8.04 -1.65 -6.01
CA ALA A 183 -8.50 -0.47 -6.74
C ALA A 183 -7.33 0.24 -7.46
N LEU A 184 -6.18 0.34 -6.80
CA LEU A 184 -4.99 0.96 -7.39
C LEU A 184 -4.40 0.13 -8.53
N LEU A 185 -4.45 -1.21 -8.44
CA LEU A 185 -4.03 -2.11 -9.53
C LEU A 185 -4.89 -1.96 -10.79
N VAL A 186 -6.11 -1.44 -10.67
CA VAL A 186 -6.98 -1.12 -11.82
C VAL A 186 -6.69 0.29 -12.33
N GLY A 187 -6.51 1.27 -11.44
CA GLY A 187 -6.41 2.69 -11.79
C GLY A 187 -5.02 3.17 -12.23
N LEU A 188 -3.94 2.67 -11.62
CA LEU A 188 -2.57 3.17 -11.85
C LEU A 188 -1.92 2.67 -13.14
N PRO A 189 -1.91 1.35 -13.46
CA PRO A 189 -1.20 0.85 -14.62
C PRO A 189 -1.61 1.51 -15.96
N PRO A 190 -2.90 1.80 -16.23
CA PRO A 190 -3.30 2.52 -17.43
C PRO A 190 -2.66 3.91 -17.57
N LEU A 191 -2.37 4.61 -16.47
CA LEU A 191 -1.74 5.92 -16.50
C LEU A 191 -0.33 5.82 -17.09
N LEU A 192 0.45 4.83 -16.66
CA LEU A 192 1.81 4.60 -17.17
C LEU A 192 1.82 3.99 -18.58
N LEU A 193 0.85 3.11 -18.89
CA LEU A 193 0.74 2.53 -20.23
C LEU A 193 0.33 3.54 -21.30
N SER A 194 -0.43 4.58 -20.93
CA SER A 194 -0.82 5.63 -21.88
C SER A 194 0.39 6.33 -22.50
N ASP A 195 1.48 6.48 -21.74
CA ASP A 195 2.74 7.07 -22.21
C ASP A 195 3.51 6.16 -23.19
N LEU A 196 3.24 4.84 -23.17
CA LEU A 196 3.86 3.87 -24.07
C LEU A 196 3.18 3.84 -25.46
N GLY A 197 1.98 4.38 -25.61
CA GLY A 197 1.25 4.38 -26.89
C GLY A 197 0.85 2.98 -27.38
N GLY A 198 0.76 2.01 -26.47
CA GLY A 198 0.43 0.62 -26.77
C GLY A 198 -1.05 0.40 -27.12
N PRO A 199 -1.41 -0.75 -27.73
CA PRO A 199 -2.78 -1.06 -28.10
C PRO A 199 -3.69 -1.22 -26.87
N PRO A 200 -4.98 -0.83 -26.97
CA PRO A 200 -5.93 -0.77 -25.84
C PRO A 200 -6.34 -2.13 -25.24
N ASP A 201 -5.93 -3.24 -25.85
CA ASP A 201 -6.33 -4.60 -25.46
C ASP A 201 -5.47 -5.20 -24.33
N LEU A 202 -4.49 -4.47 -23.83
CA LEU A 202 -3.57 -4.87 -22.76
C LEU A 202 -4.16 -4.70 -21.34
N LYS A 203 -5.46 -5.01 -21.18
CA LYS A 203 -6.24 -4.61 -19.99
C LYS A 203 -5.85 -5.31 -18.70
N GLU A 204 -5.39 -6.56 -18.76
CA GLU A 204 -5.08 -7.33 -17.55
C GLU A 204 -3.58 -7.40 -17.30
N LEU A 205 -3.19 -7.15 -16.05
CA LEU A 205 -1.84 -7.39 -15.57
C LEU A 205 -1.57 -8.89 -15.53
N SER A 206 -0.38 -9.29 -15.96
CA SER A 206 0.10 -10.66 -15.70
C SER A 206 0.23 -10.90 -14.19
N ARG A 207 0.48 -12.15 -13.81
CA ARG A 207 0.78 -12.48 -12.41
C ARG A 207 2.02 -11.72 -11.92
N THR A 208 3.11 -11.73 -12.69
CA THR A 208 4.38 -11.11 -12.29
C THR A 208 4.25 -9.59 -12.20
N GLU A 209 3.57 -8.95 -13.15
CA GLU A 209 3.29 -7.51 -13.10
C GLU A 209 2.44 -7.15 -11.89
N ARG A 210 1.37 -7.91 -11.63
CA ARG A 210 0.53 -7.73 -10.45
C ARG A 210 1.34 -7.82 -9.15
N THR A 211 2.26 -8.78 -9.07
CA THR A 211 3.17 -8.93 -7.94
C THR A 211 4.07 -7.70 -7.79
N ARG A 212 4.77 -7.27 -8.85
CA ARG A 212 5.65 -6.08 -8.83
C ARG A 212 4.91 -4.81 -8.39
N TRP A 213 3.73 -4.57 -8.95
CA TRP A 213 2.87 -3.43 -8.56
C TRP A 213 2.42 -3.51 -7.10
N THR A 214 1.93 -4.68 -6.66
CA THR A 214 1.45 -4.86 -5.29
C THR A 214 2.59 -4.64 -4.29
N ARG A 215 3.76 -5.21 -4.58
CA ARG A 215 4.99 -5.07 -3.81
C ARG A 215 5.44 -3.63 -3.68
N ALA A 216 5.54 -2.91 -4.81
CA ALA A 216 5.90 -1.50 -4.82
C ALA A 216 4.92 -0.64 -4.02
N LEU A 217 3.61 -0.87 -4.16
CA LEU A 217 2.58 -0.15 -3.39
C LEU A 217 2.74 -0.38 -1.88
N TYR A 218 2.88 -1.63 -1.43
CA TYR A 218 3.10 -1.92 -0.01
C TYR A 218 4.37 -1.26 0.51
N ARG A 219 5.46 -1.26 -0.26
CA ARG A 219 6.74 -0.66 0.14
C ARG A 219 6.70 0.87 0.19
N VAL A 220 5.99 1.53 -0.72
CA VAL A 220 5.72 2.98 -0.61
C VAL A 220 4.98 3.28 0.69
N GLN A 221 3.92 2.53 0.98
CA GLN A 221 3.13 2.73 2.20
C GLN A 221 3.93 2.39 3.47
N LEU A 222 4.79 1.38 3.41
CA LEU A 222 5.67 0.96 4.50
C LEU A 222 6.72 2.03 4.80
N PHE A 223 7.38 2.61 3.78
CA PHE A 223 8.35 3.68 3.95
C PHE A 223 7.74 4.83 4.78
N TYR A 224 6.57 5.33 4.36
CA TYR A 224 5.90 6.38 5.11
C TYR A 224 5.35 5.91 6.45
N SER A 225 5.00 4.63 6.63
CA SER A 225 4.61 4.15 7.96
C SER A 225 5.77 4.08 8.95
N LEU A 226 7.00 3.88 8.48
CA LEU A 226 8.19 3.78 9.33
C LEU A 226 8.81 5.14 9.64
N PHE A 227 8.82 6.04 8.66
CA PHE A 227 9.56 7.31 8.75
C PHE A 227 8.66 8.55 8.80
N ARG A 228 7.33 8.40 8.96
CA ARG A 228 6.43 9.55 9.17
C ARG A 228 6.53 10.05 10.60
N PHE A 229 6.76 11.35 10.71
CA PHE A 229 6.79 12.08 11.97
C PHE A 229 5.71 13.16 11.94
N ASP A 230 4.84 13.15 12.95
CA ASP A 230 3.66 14.02 13.00
C ASP A 230 3.98 15.42 13.54
N ASP A 231 5.19 15.71 14.06
CA ASP A 231 5.56 17.05 14.51
C ASP A 231 6.84 17.57 13.83
N PRO A 232 6.76 18.60 12.96
CA PRO A 232 7.90 19.22 12.30
C PRO A 232 8.96 19.79 13.27
N LEU A 233 8.58 20.12 14.51
CA LEU A 233 9.48 20.67 15.53
C LEU A 233 10.27 19.56 16.26
N GLU A 234 9.77 18.32 16.28
CA GLU A 234 10.47 17.15 16.85
C GLU A 234 11.41 16.45 15.84
N VAL A 235 11.28 16.75 14.54
CA VAL A 235 12.09 16.18 13.43
C VAL A 235 13.60 16.44 13.58
N ALA A 236 14.01 17.48 14.31
CA ALA A 236 15.42 17.84 14.44
C ALA A 236 16.26 16.80 15.22
N GLU A 237 15.64 16.02 16.12
CA GLU A 237 16.34 15.06 16.98
C GLU A 237 16.20 13.60 16.49
N LEU A 238 15.30 13.34 15.53
CA LEU A 238 14.94 12.01 15.04
C LEU A 238 15.76 11.50 13.86
N GLN A 239 16.77 12.26 13.44
CA GLN A 239 17.33 12.18 12.10
C GLN A 239 18.05 10.84 11.88
N PHE A 240 17.28 9.81 11.51
CA PHE A 240 17.72 8.92 10.46
C PHE A 240 18.16 9.85 9.33
N SER A 241 19.47 9.89 9.09
CA SER A 241 19.99 10.61 7.93
C SER A 241 19.40 10.01 6.66
N GLU A 242 19.51 10.73 5.55
CA GLU A 242 19.17 10.17 4.25
C GLU A 242 19.99 8.89 4.00
N THR A 243 21.27 8.88 4.39
CA THR A 243 22.11 7.65 4.39
C THR A 243 21.50 6.53 5.23
N ASP A 244 21.09 6.77 6.47
CA ASP A 244 20.51 5.74 7.34
C ASP A 244 19.28 5.12 6.65
N LYS A 245 18.40 5.93 6.06
CA LYS A 245 17.20 5.45 5.36
C LYS A 245 17.53 4.67 4.11
N ILE A 246 18.50 5.14 3.32
CA ILE A 246 18.98 4.43 2.12
C ILE A 246 19.54 3.07 2.51
N VAL A 247 20.47 3.02 3.47
CA VAL A 247 21.15 1.79 3.88
C VAL A 247 20.18 0.81 4.57
N MET A 248 19.37 1.29 5.51
CA MET A 248 18.51 0.43 6.31
C MET A 248 17.24 -0.03 5.60
N PHE A 249 16.63 0.80 4.74
CA PHE A 249 15.39 0.48 4.04
C PHE A 249 15.63 0.02 2.60
N PHE A 250 16.21 0.89 1.76
CA PHE A 250 16.42 0.59 0.35
C PHE A 250 17.55 -0.43 0.13
N GLY A 251 18.50 -0.54 1.06
CA GLY A 251 19.53 -1.56 1.09
C GLY A 251 19.01 -2.98 1.37
N ILE A 252 17.75 -3.15 1.77
CA ILE A 252 17.13 -4.48 1.88
C ILE A 252 16.82 -5.05 0.49
N PHE A 253 16.55 -4.17 -0.48
CA PHE A 253 15.98 -4.56 -1.77
C PHE A 253 17.05 -4.62 -2.86
N ASP A 254 16.73 -5.39 -3.90
CA ASP A 254 17.54 -5.32 -5.10
C ASP A 254 17.31 -4.02 -5.88
N PRO A 255 18.27 -3.57 -6.70
CA PRO A 255 18.20 -2.26 -7.34
C PRO A 255 16.99 -2.07 -8.25
N TRP A 256 16.59 -3.13 -8.97
CA TRP A 256 15.37 -3.09 -9.80
C TRP A 256 14.10 -3.02 -8.95
N GLU A 257 14.11 -3.57 -7.73
CA GLU A 257 12.99 -3.43 -6.81
C GLU A 257 12.88 -2.00 -6.25
N ASN A 258 14.01 -1.32 -6.02
CA ASN A 258 14.02 0.11 -5.67
C ASN A 258 13.41 0.96 -6.79
N GLU A 259 13.70 0.63 -8.04
CA GLU A 259 13.05 1.25 -9.20
C GLU A 259 11.55 0.96 -9.28
N GLU A 260 11.08 -0.22 -8.86
CA GLU A 260 9.63 -0.50 -8.82
C GLU A 260 8.94 0.45 -7.85
N ILE A 261 9.52 0.63 -6.64
CA ILE A 261 9.03 1.57 -5.63
C ILE A 261 8.99 2.98 -6.22
N TYR A 262 10.10 3.41 -6.82
CA TYR A 262 10.22 4.78 -7.33
C TYR A 262 9.31 5.05 -8.53
N SER A 263 9.11 4.08 -9.41
CA SER A 263 8.20 4.16 -10.55
C SER A 263 6.75 4.37 -10.10
N VAL A 264 6.30 3.60 -9.10
CA VAL A 264 4.95 3.74 -8.53
C VAL A 264 4.80 5.09 -7.81
N TYR A 265 5.81 5.47 -7.02
CA TYR A 265 5.82 6.75 -6.33
C TYR A 265 5.74 7.94 -7.29
N GLN A 266 6.50 7.93 -8.39
CA GLN A 266 6.42 8.96 -9.43
C GLN A 266 5.05 9.00 -10.11
N ALA A 267 4.44 7.84 -10.40
CA ALA A 267 3.10 7.77 -10.97
C ALA A 267 2.06 8.47 -10.07
N ILE A 268 2.13 8.21 -8.76
CA ILE A 268 1.31 8.86 -7.73
C ILE A 268 1.60 10.37 -7.71
N GLY A 269 2.87 10.75 -7.69
CA GLY A 269 3.32 12.15 -7.71
C GLY A 269 2.81 12.93 -8.93
N HIS A 270 2.92 12.37 -10.12
CA HIS A 270 2.43 12.99 -11.36
C HIS A 270 0.91 13.19 -11.32
N LYS A 271 0.15 12.23 -10.78
CA LYS A 271 -1.30 12.40 -10.65
C LYS A 271 -1.64 13.50 -9.66
N TYR A 272 -0.99 13.57 -8.50
CA TYR A 272 -1.20 14.68 -7.56
C TYR A 272 -0.78 16.03 -8.13
N ALA A 273 0.32 16.09 -8.89
CA ALA A 273 0.74 17.32 -9.57
C ALA A 273 -0.34 17.83 -10.54
N ARG A 274 -0.93 16.93 -11.35
CA ARG A 274 -2.07 17.26 -12.22
C ARG A 274 -3.29 17.72 -11.43
N VAL A 275 -3.63 17.05 -10.32
CA VAL A 275 -4.74 17.47 -9.46
C VAL A 275 -4.53 18.90 -8.96
N LEU A 276 -3.33 19.23 -8.48
CA LEU A 276 -3.00 20.61 -8.03
C LEU A 276 -3.07 21.65 -9.17
N GLU A 277 -2.94 21.23 -10.43
CA GLU A 277 -3.15 22.07 -11.61
C GLU A 277 -4.63 22.20 -12.00
N GLU A 278 -5.48 21.25 -11.60
CA GLU A 278 -6.93 21.24 -11.86
C GLU A 278 -7.73 22.06 -10.82
N ILE A 279 -7.24 22.20 -9.58
CA ILE A 279 -7.87 22.97 -8.48
C ILE A 279 -7.22 24.34 -8.15
N PRO A 280 -6.58 25.08 -9.09
CA PRO A 280 -5.78 26.24 -8.74
C PRO A 280 -6.63 27.42 -8.27
N TRP A 281 -7.91 27.47 -8.64
CA TRP A 281 -8.83 28.53 -8.25
C TRP A 281 -9.31 28.35 -6.81
N ASP A 282 -9.54 27.11 -6.40
CA ASP A 282 -9.95 26.75 -5.05
C ASP A 282 -8.82 27.00 -4.05
N LEU A 283 -7.57 26.82 -4.49
CA LEU A 283 -6.36 27.18 -3.74
C LEU A 283 -6.06 28.69 -3.71
N ARG A 284 -6.51 29.48 -4.70
CA ARG A 284 -6.17 30.91 -4.84
C ARG A 284 -7.09 31.86 -4.09
N LYS A 285 -8.32 31.47 -3.78
CA LYS A 285 -9.37 32.39 -3.28
C LYS A 285 -9.10 32.96 -1.87
N TYR A 286 -8.07 32.48 -1.16
CA TYR A 286 -7.55 33.07 0.08
C TYR A 286 -6.82 34.42 -0.13
N ASN A 287 -6.33 34.71 -1.34
CA ASN A 287 -5.38 35.81 -1.55
C ASN A 287 -5.96 37.19 -1.84
N THR A 288 -7.26 37.34 -2.08
CA THR A 288 -7.79 38.62 -2.60
C THR A 288 -8.66 39.43 -1.64
N THR A 289 -9.04 38.94 -0.47
CA THR A 289 -9.90 39.72 0.44
C THR A 289 -9.61 39.43 1.91
N MET A 290 -8.71 40.24 2.49
CA MET A 290 -8.61 40.42 3.95
C MET A 290 -9.81 41.15 4.57
N HIS A 291 -10.87 41.41 3.81
CA HIS A 291 -12.11 41.99 4.30
C HIS A 291 -13.30 41.08 3.98
N GLU A 292 -13.84 40.50 5.05
CA GLU A 292 -15.27 40.23 5.27
C GLU A 292 -16.07 39.75 4.04
N SER A 293 -15.87 38.49 3.66
CA SER A 293 -16.92 37.53 3.26
C SER A 293 -16.25 36.30 2.68
N SER A 294 -16.05 35.27 3.51
CA SER A 294 -15.77 33.93 2.99
C SER A 294 -17.04 33.44 2.31
N GLU A 295 -17.14 33.60 0.99
CA GLU A 295 -18.15 32.89 0.21
C GLU A 295 -17.88 31.37 0.24
N PRO A 296 -18.91 30.51 0.14
CA PRO A 296 -18.74 29.06 0.13
C PRO A 296 -17.78 28.59 -0.98
N GLY A 297 -16.78 27.76 -0.66
CA GLY A 297 -15.91 27.09 -1.64
C GLY A 297 -14.46 27.55 -1.75
N SER A 298 -13.90 28.29 -0.76
CA SER A 298 -12.45 28.59 -0.71
C SER A 298 -11.71 27.68 0.27
N PHE A 299 -10.59 27.09 -0.14
CA PHE A 299 -9.76 26.25 0.73
C PHE A 299 -9.22 27.05 1.90
N ASN A 300 -9.45 26.57 3.12
CA ASN A 300 -8.78 27.11 4.30
C ASN A 300 -7.45 26.39 4.52
N LEU A 301 -6.34 26.99 4.09
CA LEU A 301 -4.98 26.44 4.32
C LEU A 301 -4.57 26.40 5.80
N ASP A 302 -5.26 27.15 6.68
CA ASP A 302 -5.11 27.03 8.14
C ASP A 302 -5.74 25.72 8.67
N LYS A 303 -6.53 25.01 7.84
CA LYS A 303 -7.02 23.65 8.09
C LYS A 303 -6.14 22.54 7.49
N CYS A 304 -5.06 22.89 6.78
CA CYS A 304 -4.09 21.89 6.35
C CYS A 304 -3.59 21.10 7.57
N ARG A 305 -3.42 19.78 7.40
CA ARG A 305 -3.15 18.85 8.50
C ARG A 305 -1.85 19.17 9.27
N TYR A 306 -0.98 20.00 8.67
CA TYR A 306 0.15 20.68 9.32
C TYR A 306 0.20 22.13 8.82
N PRO A 307 0.04 23.14 9.70
CA PRO A 307 0.08 24.53 9.29
C PRO A 307 1.48 24.89 8.79
N ILE A 308 1.53 25.65 7.69
CA ILE A 308 2.78 26.19 7.12
C ILE A 308 3.53 26.93 8.25
N PRO A 309 4.82 26.66 8.50
CA PRO A 309 5.58 27.33 9.55
C PRO A 309 5.40 28.86 9.48
N CYS A 310 4.87 29.43 10.56
CA CYS A 310 4.39 30.81 10.67
C CYS A 310 5.47 31.91 10.44
N LEU A 311 6.73 31.54 10.20
CA LEU A 311 7.79 32.44 9.75
C LEU A 311 7.60 32.92 8.30
N TRP A 312 6.69 32.30 7.53
CA TRP A 312 6.36 32.68 6.16
C TRP A 312 5.05 33.48 6.15
N THR A 313 5.12 34.70 6.68
CA THR A 313 3.98 35.63 6.79
C THR A 313 3.27 35.92 5.45
N THR A 314 2.06 36.46 5.53
CA THR A 314 1.08 36.87 4.51
C THR A 314 1.57 37.31 3.11
N HIS A 315 2.82 37.77 2.96
CA HIS A 315 3.42 38.06 1.65
C HIS A 315 3.86 36.82 0.86
N THR A 316 4.08 35.69 1.53
CA THR A 316 4.47 34.43 0.88
C THR A 316 3.26 33.70 0.32
N LEU A 317 2.14 33.73 1.05
CA LEU A 317 0.83 33.16 0.67
C LEU A 317 0.30 33.70 -0.68
N THR A 318 0.58 34.96 -1.01
CA THR A 318 0.24 35.58 -2.32
C THR A 318 0.99 35.03 -3.53
N LEU A 319 2.13 34.38 -3.31
CA LEU A 319 2.99 33.81 -4.35
C LEU A 319 3.10 32.28 -4.29
N LEU A 320 2.59 31.62 -3.24
CA LEU A 320 2.62 30.17 -3.04
C LEU A 320 2.11 29.34 -4.24
N PRO A 321 1.02 29.70 -4.94
CA PRO A 321 0.55 28.91 -6.08
C PRO A 321 1.44 29.02 -7.33
N ARG A 322 2.46 29.91 -7.34
CA ARG A 322 3.31 30.18 -8.51
C ARG A 322 4.71 29.59 -8.42
N ARG A 323 5.17 29.11 -7.26
CA ARG A 323 6.48 28.46 -7.12
C ARG A 323 6.33 26.94 -7.25
N THR A 324 7.12 26.35 -8.13
CA THR A 324 7.27 24.90 -8.32
C THR A 324 7.53 24.18 -6.99
N ASP A 325 8.34 24.78 -6.13
CA ASP A 325 8.80 24.19 -4.87
C ASP A 325 7.64 24.01 -3.87
N THR A 326 6.71 24.96 -3.81
CA THR A 326 5.53 24.88 -2.94
C THR A 326 4.57 23.77 -3.37
N ARG A 327 4.32 23.65 -4.68
CA ARG A 327 3.46 22.57 -5.20
C ARG A 327 4.08 21.22 -4.95
N ASN A 328 5.39 21.11 -5.13
CA ASN A 328 6.12 19.88 -4.80
C ASN A 328 5.98 19.56 -3.31
N GLN A 329 6.17 20.51 -2.40
CA GLN A 329 6.01 20.27 -0.96
C GLN A 329 4.57 19.86 -0.57
N LEU A 330 3.54 20.46 -1.17
CA LEU A 330 2.15 20.04 -0.93
C LEU A 330 1.88 18.62 -1.47
N LYS A 331 2.36 18.34 -2.68
CA LYS A 331 2.25 17.02 -3.30
C LYS A 331 2.92 15.96 -2.41
N GLU A 332 4.16 16.20 -2.00
CA GLU A 332 4.92 15.25 -1.19
C GLU A 332 4.33 15.05 0.21
N GLY A 333 3.93 16.15 0.88
CA GLY A 333 3.29 16.06 2.18
C GLY A 333 1.98 15.27 2.10
N THR A 334 1.16 15.54 1.08
CA THR A 334 -0.13 14.85 0.87
C THR A 334 0.07 13.35 0.62
N ILE A 335 1.10 12.96 -0.15
CA ILE A 335 1.46 11.54 -0.35
C ILE A 335 1.86 10.90 0.99
N ALA A 336 2.76 11.54 1.74
CA ALA A 336 3.30 11.02 3.00
C ALA A 336 2.22 10.86 4.08
N THR A 337 1.29 11.82 4.18
CA THR A 337 0.29 11.85 5.26
C THR A 337 -1.00 11.12 4.90
N GLY A 338 -1.43 11.22 3.64
CA GLY A 338 -2.66 10.62 3.14
C GLY A 338 -2.50 9.15 2.76
N GLY A 339 -1.29 8.74 2.36
CA GLY A 339 -1.00 7.38 1.94
C GLY A 339 -1.82 6.91 0.75
N LEU A 340 -1.87 5.59 0.57
CA LEU A 340 -2.51 4.96 -0.58
C LEU A 340 -4.05 5.01 -0.53
N ASP A 341 -4.67 5.08 0.65
CA ASP A 341 -6.13 5.16 0.74
C ASP A 341 -6.65 6.52 0.23
N LEU A 342 -6.01 7.63 0.62
CA LEU A 342 -6.34 8.94 0.07
C LEU A 342 -6.13 8.93 -1.44
N PHE A 343 -5.00 8.39 -1.91
CA PHE A 343 -4.71 8.36 -3.34
C PHE A 343 -5.74 7.55 -4.13
N ARG A 344 -6.22 6.42 -3.60
CA ARG A 344 -7.34 5.67 -4.19
C ARG A 344 -8.58 6.55 -4.32
N ARG A 345 -8.93 7.33 -3.30
CA ARG A 345 -10.09 8.22 -3.34
C ARG A 345 -9.90 9.33 -4.39
N VAL A 346 -8.69 9.86 -4.52
CA VAL A 346 -8.33 10.84 -5.57
C VAL A 346 -8.51 10.25 -6.97
N LEU A 347 -8.14 8.98 -7.18
CA LEU A 347 -8.36 8.30 -8.47
C LEU A 347 -9.84 8.01 -8.75
N ALA A 348 -10.64 7.83 -7.70
CA ALA A 348 -12.06 7.47 -7.80
C ALA A 348 -13.01 8.67 -7.81
N ALA A 349 -12.52 9.89 -7.55
CA ALA A 349 -13.34 11.10 -7.51
C ALA A 349 -14.10 11.28 -8.83
N ALA A 350 -15.42 11.41 -8.74
CA ALA A 350 -16.31 11.41 -9.91
C ALA A 350 -16.33 12.78 -10.60
N ASP A 351 -16.16 13.85 -9.84
CA ASP A 351 -16.21 15.22 -10.32
C ASP A 351 -15.21 16.14 -9.59
N HIS A 352 -15.15 17.38 -10.08
CA HIS A 352 -14.24 18.40 -9.58
C HIS A 352 -14.53 18.80 -8.13
N ASP A 353 -15.80 18.86 -7.72
CA ASP A 353 -16.19 19.29 -6.37
C ASP A 353 -15.80 18.22 -5.34
N GLU A 354 -16.01 16.95 -5.65
CA GLU A 354 -15.54 15.84 -4.80
C GLU A 354 -14.02 15.86 -4.65
N LEU A 355 -13.29 16.06 -5.76
CA LEU A 355 -11.85 16.15 -5.76
C LEU A 355 -11.36 17.35 -4.93
N ALA A 356 -11.95 18.52 -5.12
CA ALA A 356 -11.62 19.73 -4.38
C ALA A 356 -11.85 19.53 -2.87
N ASN A 357 -13.02 19.04 -2.46
CA ASN A 357 -13.31 18.76 -1.06
C ASN A 357 -12.34 17.72 -0.44
N LEU A 358 -11.99 16.69 -1.20
CA LEU A 358 -11.04 15.67 -0.76
C LEU A 358 -9.66 16.27 -0.53
N MET A 359 -9.19 17.09 -1.47
CA MET A 359 -7.92 17.78 -1.33
C MET A 359 -7.96 18.80 -0.18
N GLU A 360 -9.05 19.54 0.02
CA GLU A 360 -9.14 20.52 1.11
C GLU A 360 -8.97 19.87 2.48
N ALA A 361 -9.59 18.71 2.67
CA ALA A 361 -9.52 17.99 3.94
C ALA A 361 -8.18 17.29 4.18
N ASN A 362 -7.34 17.08 3.16
CA ASN A 362 -6.18 16.19 3.26
C ASN A 362 -4.86 16.76 2.73
N LEU A 363 -4.86 17.96 2.15
CA LEU A 363 -3.63 18.63 1.76
C LEU A 363 -2.73 18.80 2.99
N ALA A 364 -1.48 18.41 2.80
CA ALA A 364 -0.48 18.48 3.84
C ALA A 364 0.83 19.03 3.28
N TRP A 365 1.52 19.80 4.11
CA TRP A 365 2.84 20.31 3.80
C TRP A 365 3.90 19.24 4.08
N CYS A 366 4.88 19.09 3.20
CA CYS A 366 5.99 18.17 3.44
C CYS A 366 6.92 18.74 4.51
N THR A 367 7.02 18.04 5.63
CA THR A 367 7.93 18.34 6.74
C THR A 367 8.90 17.20 7.03
N VAL A 368 8.90 16.18 6.17
CA VAL A 368 9.66 14.94 6.32
C VAL A 368 10.44 14.64 5.04
N ASP A 369 11.49 13.84 5.14
CA ASP A 369 12.18 13.32 3.96
C ASP A 369 11.25 12.40 3.17
N THR A 370 11.37 12.49 1.85
CA THR A 370 10.51 11.79 0.90
C THR A 370 11.25 10.64 0.23
N ILE A 371 10.52 9.77 -0.46
CA ILE A 371 11.15 8.77 -1.33
C ILE A 371 12.00 9.48 -2.40
N ALA A 372 11.58 10.64 -2.93
CA ALA A 372 12.39 11.37 -3.91
C ALA A 372 13.76 11.76 -3.36
N ASN A 373 13.84 12.19 -2.10
CA ASN A 373 15.11 12.51 -1.44
C ASN A 373 16.07 11.31 -1.44
N MET A 374 15.55 10.11 -1.16
CA MET A 374 16.33 8.87 -1.11
C MET A 374 16.74 8.36 -2.49
N MET A 375 16.04 8.82 -3.54
CA MET A 375 16.30 8.45 -4.92
C MET A 375 17.21 9.45 -5.63
N ASP A 376 17.53 10.57 -5.00
CA ASP A 376 18.49 11.54 -5.52
C ASP A 376 19.87 10.90 -5.67
N TRP A 377 20.55 11.21 -6.78
CA TRP A 377 21.83 10.61 -7.12
C TRP A 377 22.92 10.96 -6.10
N PHE A 378 22.89 12.16 -5.52
CA PHE A 378 23.90 12.60 -4.56
C PHE A 378 23.69 11.90 -3.21
N ALA A 379 22.45 11.76 -2.76
CA ALA A 379 22.13 11.01 -1.55
C ALA A 379 22.57 9.54 -1.65
N GLN A 380 22.35 8.90 -2.81
CA GLN A 380 22.82 7.54 -3.06
C GLN A 380 24.35 7.45 -3.11
N ASP A 381 25.03 8.38 -3.78
CA ASP A 381 26.50 8.39 -3.87
C ASP A 381 27.14 8.51 -2.48
N MET A 382 26.64 9.46 -1.67
CA MET A 382 27.06 9.63 -0.28
C MET A 382 26.83 8.35 0.54
N ALA A 383 25.67 7.71 0.41
CA ALA A 383 25.38 6.48 1.15
C ALA A 383 26.33 5.33 0.76
N ARG A 384 26.70 5.23 -0.52
CA ARG A 384 27.65 4.21 -1.02
C ARG A 384 29.07 4.47 -0.54
N GLU A 385 29.47 5.73 -0.41
CA GLU A 385 30.77 6.09 0.16
C GLU A 385 30.83 5.81 1.68
N GLU A 386 29.76 6.13 2.41
CA GLU A 386 29.70 5.97 3.87
C GLU A 386 29.52 4.50 4.30
N ALA A 387 28.74 3.71 3.55
CA ALA A 387 28.42 2.33 3.86
C ALA A 387 28.35 1.45 2.60
N PRO A 388 29.50 1.07 2.01
CA PRO A 388 29.55 0.19 0.86
C PRO A 388 28.85 -1.15 1.13
N SER A 389 28.08 -1.63 0.15
CA SER A 389 27.33 -2.88 0.23
C SER A 389 27.89 -3.98 -0.69
N GLU A 390 27.47 -5.24 -0.45
CA GLU A 390 27.79 -6.36 -1.36
C GLU A 390 27.31 -6.10 -2.79
N ARG A 391 26.24 -5.33 -2.96
CA ARG A 391 25.71 -4.93 -4.27
C ARG A 391 26.66 -3.97 -5.00
N ASP A 392 27.31 -3.07 -4.27
CA ASP A 392 28.33 -2.18 -4.84
C ASP A 392 29.54 -2.97 -5.32
N GLU A 393 29.96 -3.98 -4.54
CA GLU A 393 31.04 -4.87 -4.96
C GLU A 393 30.65 -5.72 -6.18
N ALA A 394 29.40 -6.19 -6.25
CA ALA A 394 28.89 -6.95 -7.40
C ALA A 394 28.89 -6.12 -8.69
N GLU A 395 28.51 -4.84 -8.60
CA GLU A 395 28.62 -3.88 -9.71
C GLU A 395 30.09 -3.65 -10.10
N PHE A 396 30.98 -3.44 -9.12
CA PHE A 396 32.41 -3.25 -9.37
C PHE A 396 33.06 -4.45 -10.06
N ARG A 397 32.67 -5.68 -9.67
CA ARG A 397 33.12 -6.92 -10.32
C ARG A 397 32.49 -7.16 -11.70
N SER A 398 31.49 -6.36 -12.07
CA SER A 398 30.67 -6.57 -13.27
C SER A 398 30.04 -7.96 -13.30
N ASP A 399 29.46 -8.37 -12.16
CA ASP A 399 28.79 -9.66 -12.03
C ASP A 399 27.69 -9.79 -13.09
N LYS A 400 27.51 -11.00 -13.63
CA LYS A 400 26.52 -11.24 -14.69
C LYS A 400 25.12 -11.31 -14.12
N MET A 401 24.18 -10.68 -14.83
CA MET A 401 22.77 -10.66 -14.48
C MET A 401 21.92 -10.97 -15.72
N PRO A 402 21.88 -12.25 -16.16
CA PRO A 402 21.10 -12.64 -17.33
C PRO A 402 19.60 -12.57 -17.05
N PHE A 403 18.82 -12.25 -18.07
CA PHE A 403 17.37 -12.41 -18.01
C PHE A 403 17.02 -13.89 -18.03
N ILE A 404 16.36 -14.38 -16.97
CA ILE A 404 15.96 -15.78 -16.80
C ILE A 404 14.44 -15.99 -16.95
N GLY A 405 13.75 -15.01 -17.55
CA GLY A 405 12.29 -14.97 -17.66
C GLY A 405 11.64 -14.08 -16.59
N ASP A 406 10.36 -13.78 -16.78
CA ASP A 406 9.57 -12.98 -15.85
C ASP A 406 9.25 -13.78 -14.59
N ARG A 407 10.10 -13.61 -13.57
CA ARG A 407 9.94 -14.19 -12.24
C ARG A 407 9.83 -13.09 -11.18
N GLU A 408 9.22 -13.41 -10.05
CA GLU A 408 9.02 -12.47 -8.93
C GLU A 408 10.35 -12.11 -8.23
N ASP A 409 11.32 -13.03 -8.26
CA ASP A 409 12.63 -12.99 -7.59
C ASP A 409 13.80 -12.59 -8.53
N ALA A 410 13.50 -12.21 -9.77
CA ALA A 410 14.50 -11.94 -10.80
C ALA A 410 14.34 -10.54 -11.40
N PRO A 411 15.42 -9.94 -11.94
CA PRO A 411 15.34 -8.65 -12.60
C PRO A 411 14.42 -8.72 -13.84
N PRO A 412 13.57 -7.69 -14.08
CA PRO A 412 12.75 -7.61 -15.28
C PRO A 412 13.64 -7.44 -16.53
N LEU A 413 13.12 -7.85 -17.69
CA LEU A 413 13.84 -7.73 -18.97
C LEU A 413 14.36 -6.31 -19.20
N ALA A 414 13.56 -5.30 -18.89
CA ALA A 414 13.94 -3.90 -19.09
C ALA A 414 15.21 -3.52 -18.30
N TRP A 415 15.33 -3.98 -17.07
CA TRP A 415 16.51 -3.75 -16.23
C TRP A 415 17.75 -4.43 -16.82
N VAL A 416 17.60 -5.68 -17.25
CA VAL A 416 18.69 -6.45 -17.89
C VAL A 416 19.16 -5.78 -19.19
N ILE A 417 18.24 -5.27 -20.02
CA ILE A 417 18.58 -4.57 -21.26
C ILE A 417 19.33 -3.26 -20.96
N LEU A 418 18.83 -2.47 -20.00
CA LEU A 418 19.43 -1.18 -19.64
C LEU A 418 20.91 -1.35 -19.27
N TRP A 419 21.22 -2.40 -18.51
CA TRP A 419 22.57 -2.70 -18.02
C TRP A 419 23.32 -3.77 -18.84
N ARG A 420 22.85 -4.10 -20.04
CA ARG A 420 23.50 -5.05 -20.98
C ARG A 420 23.83 -6.42 -20.35
N GLY A 421 22.98 -6.88 -19.43
CA GLY A 421 23.16 -8.14 -18.72
C GLY A 421 24.26 -8.13 -17.65
N LEU A 422 24.74 -6.96 -17.24
CA LEU A 422 25.63 -6.77 -16.10
C LEU A 422 24.82 -6.28 -14.90
N TYR A 423 25.26 -6.66 -13.71
CA TYR A 423 24.72 -6.16 -12.46
C TYR A 423 25.02 -4.67 -12.30
N SER A 424 24.05 -3.89 -11.85
CA SER A 424 24.23 -2.50 -11.45
C SER A 424 23.45 -2.21 -10.18
N ASN A 425 24.08 -1.48 -9.26
CA ASN A 425 23.45 -0.97 -8.04
C ASN A 425 22.95 0.47 -8.22
N THR A 426 22.88 0.97 -9.45
CA THR A 426 22.49 2.35 -9.77
C THR A 426 20.99 2.44 -10.04
N TYR A 427 20.26 3.19 -9.22
CA TYR A 427 18.81 3.42 -9.35
C TYR A 427 18.46 4.88 -9.04
N GLY A 428 17.17 5.20 -8.95
CA GLY A 428 16.64 6.52 -8.68
C GLY A 428 16.87 7.49 -9.84
N ASP A 429 17.32 8.70 -9.51
CA ASP A 429 17.49 9.81 -10.45
C ASP A 429 18.62 9.60 -11.47
N SER A 430 19.52 8.65 -11.21
CA SER A 430 20.55 8.20 -12.15
C SER A 430 19.98 7.52 -13.41
N ILE A 431 18.75 7.00 -13.34
CA ILE A 431 18.06 6.43 -14.51
C ILE A 431 17.55 7.57 -15.43
N PRO A 432 17.38 7.38 -16.74
CA PRO A 432 16.73 8.39 -17.56
C PRO A 432 15.24 8.56 -17.21
N ALA A 433 14.80 9.79 -16.97
CA ALA A 433 13.39 10.12 -16.69
C ALA A 433 12.38 9.51 -17.70
N PRO A 434 12.67 9.46 -19.03
CA PRO A 434 11.77 8.82 -19.97
C PRO A 434 11.49 7.34 -19.70
N LEU A 435 12.41 6.61 -19.07
CA LEU A 435 12.20 5.20 -18.68
C LEU A 435 11.34 5.09 -17.42
N ARG A 436 11.62 5.94 -16.43
CA ARG A 436 10.85 6.00 -15.18
C ARG A 436 9.40 6.41 -15.40
N ASN A 437 9.15 7.34 -16.32
CA ASN A 437 7.81 7.86 -16.60
C ASN A 437 6.80 6.81 -17.06
N PHE A 438 7.23 5.72 -17.69
CA PHE A 438 6.34 4.61 -18.01
C PHE A 438 6.50 3.40 -17.08
N GLY A 439 7.36 3.49 -16.05
CA GLY A 439 7.60 2.40 -15.10
C GLY A 439 8.22 1.17 -15.75
N TYR A 440 9.31 1.33 -16.49
CA TYR A 440 9.94 0.29 -17.30
C TYR A 440 10.20 -1.06 -16.59
N VAL A 441 10.44 -1.06 -15.28
CA VAL A 441 10.66 -2.27 -14.47
C VAL A 441 9.38 -3.01 -14.06
N LEU A 442 8.21 -2.36 -14.17
CA LEU A 442 6.93 -2.91 -13.71
C LEU A 442 6.30 -3.89 -14.71
N TRP A 443 6.82 -3.94 -15.94
CA TRP A 443 6.21 -4.68 -17.05
C TRP A 443 6.98 -5.95 -17.40
N ASP A 444 6.25 -6.98 -17.79
CA ASP A 444 6.84 -8.22 -18.28
C ASP A 444 7.40 -8.06 -19.70
N ALA A 445 8.29 -8.98 -20.07
CA ALA A 445 8.94 -9.00 -21.38
C ALA A 445 7.93 -8.93 -22.53
N GLU A 446 6.86 -9.74 -22.48
CA GLU A 446 5.83 -9.74 -23.52
C GLU A 446 5.18 -8.36 -23.70
N ARG A 447 4.88 -7.68 -22.60
CA ARG A 447 4.25 -6.35 -22.65
C ARG A 447 5.21 -5.31 -23.20
N LEU A 448 6.49 -5.36 -22.83
CA LEU A 448 7.51 -4.46 -23.36
C LEU A 448 7.69 -4.62 -24.88
N GLU A 449 7.63 -5.85 -25.40
CA GLU A 449 7.66 -6.10 -26.84
C GLU A 449 6.45 -5.49 -27.55
N ARG A 450 5.24 -5.80 -27.05
CA ARG A 450 3.98 -5.42 -27.70
C ARG A 450 3.72 -3.91 -27.67
N THR A 451 4.20 -3.23 -26.65
CA THR A 451 4.05 -1.77 -26.48
C THR A 451 5.20 -0.97 -27.11
N GLY A 452 6.24 -1.63 -27.61
CA GLY A 452 7.46 -0.96 -28.05
C GLY A 452 8.32 -0.42 -26.90
N GLY A 453 7.96 -0.70 -25.64
CA GLY A 453 8.75 -0.36 -24.46
C GLY A 453 10.19 -0.89 -24.54
N ARG A 454 10.38 -2.11 -25.09
CA ARG A 454 11.73 -2.69 -25.28
C ARG A 454 12.64 -1.76 -26.10
N ARG A 455 12.17 -1.30 -27.25
CA ARG A 455 12.95 -0.39 -28.12
C ARG A 455 13.29 0.93 -27.43
N ARG A 456 12.39 1.43 -26.57
CA ARG A 456 12.65 2.64 -25.77
C ARG A 456 13.77 2.40 -24.75
N VAL A 457 13.79 1.25 -24.09
CA VAL A 457 14.86 0.88 -23.15
C VAL A 457 16.18 0.71 -23.89
N GLU A 458 16.19 0.00 -25.03
CA GLU A 458 17.39 -0.18 -25.87
C GLU A 458 17.96 1.16 -26.38
N ALA A 459 17.12 2.15 -26.65
CA ALA A 459 17.57 3.48 -27.06
C ALA A 459 18.34 4.24 -25.95
N HIS A 460 18.23 3.78 -24.70
CA HIS A 460 18.87 4.40 -23.53
C HIS A 460 19.93 3.48 -22.89
N SER A 461 20.20 2.30 -23.45
CA SER A 461 21.29 1.43 -22.98
C SER A 461 22.64 1.91 -23.53
N GLY A 462 23.30 2.78 -22.76
CA GLY A 462 24.60 3.40 -23.05
C GLY A 462 25.75 2.43 -23.16
#